data_AF-K1UEN0-F1
#
_entry.id   AF-K1UEN0-F1
#
_cell.length_a   1.000
_cell.length_b   1.000
_cell.length_c   1.000
_cell.angle_alpha   90.00
_cell.angle_beta   90.00
_cell.angle_gamma   90.00
#
_symmetry.space_group_name_H-M   'P 1'
#
loop_
_entity.id
_entity.type
_entity.pdbx_description
1 polymer ?
#
loop_
_entity_poly.entity_id
_entity_poly.type
_entity_poly.pdbx_seq_one_letter_code
_entity_poly.pdbx_strand_id
1 'polypeptide(L)' 'MVLFFRGRDVAVVGGGNTALEDAMFLSNYCNKVYIIHRRDKLRGEEKIAKAISEKDNIEMVWNSNVVKL' A
#
# COMPACT_ATOMS: atom_id res chain seq x y z
N MET A 1 17.51 -5.22 -1.86
CA MET A 1 16.18 -4.97 -2.47
C MET A 1 15.57 -3.64 -2.02
N VAL A 2 15.52 -3.31 -0.72
CA VAL A 2 14.81 -2.12 -0.17
C VAL A 2 15.50 -0.76 -0.49
N LEU A 3 16.82 -0.73 -0.74
CA LEU A 3 17.54 0.52 -1.02
C LEU A 3 17.16 1.22 -2.34
N PHE A 4 16.53 0.53 -3.29
CA PHE A 4 16.24 1.10 -4.62
C PHE A 4 14.99 1.98 -4.68
N PHE A 5 14.18 2.01 -3.62
CA PHE A 5 12.89 2.72 -3.60
C PHE A 5 12.86 3.90 -2.62
N ARG A 6 13.99 4.15 -1.95
CA ARG A 6 14.09 5.23 -0.96
C ARG A 6 13.90 6.59 -1.64
N GLY A 7 12.91 7.35 -1.19
CA GLY A 7 12.54 8.64 -1.78
C GLY A 7 11.83 8.57 -3.14
N ARG A 8 11.34 7.40 -3.56
CA ARG A 8 10.47 7.26 -4.74
C ARG A 8 9.04 6.94 -4.33
N ASP A 9 8.13 7.12 -5.28
CA ASP A 9 6.75 6.70 -5.15
C ASP A 9 6.65 5.22 -5.55
N VAL A 10 5.95 4.42 -4.74
CA VAL A 10 5.81 2.98 -4.94
C VAL A 10 4.35 2.57 -4.91
N ALA A 11 4.03 1.50 -5.63
CA ALA A 11 2.69 0.91 -5.61
C ALA A 11 2.77 -0.53 -5.11
N VAL A 12 1.88 -0.88 -4.19
CA VAL A 12 1.66 -2.23 -3.66
C VAL A 12 0.31 -2.72 -4.15
N VAL A 13 0.29 -3.87 -4.81
CA VAL A 13 -0.94 -4.45 -5.35
C VAL A 13 -1.41 -5.58 -4.44
N GLY A 14 -2.58 -5.43 -3.83
CA GLY A 14 -3.11 -6.44 -2.92
C GLY A 14 -4.15 -5.88 -1.96
N GLY A 15 -4.72 -6.74 -1.11
CA GLY A 15 -5.67 -6.32 -0.07
C GLY A 15 -5.81 -7.30 1.07
N GLY A 16 -4.80 -8.15 1.28
CA GLY A 16 -4.65 -9.00 2.47
C GLY A 16 -3.56 -8.47 3.38
N ASN A 17 -3.38 -9.08 4.56
CA ASN A 17 -2.42 -8.64 5.58
C ASN A 17 -1.01 -8.41 5.04
N THR A 18 -0.48 -9.34 4.23
CA THR A 18 0.87 -9.22 3.66
C THR A 18 1.07 -7.93 2.85
N ALA A 19 0.10 -7.58 2.00
CA ALA A 19 0.20 -6.38 1.17
C ALA A 19 0.11 -5.10 2.02
N LEU A 20 -0.68 -5.13 3.09
CA LEU A 20 -0.81 -4.01 4.02
C LEU A 20 0.45 -3.82 4.87
N GLU A 21 1.04 -4.91 5.37
CA GLU A 21 2.31 -4.87 6.10
C GLU A 21 3.46 -4.37 5.23
N ASP A 22 3.56 -4.84 3.99
CA ASP A 22 4.56 -4.37 3.03
C ASP A 22 4.37 -2.88 2.72
N ALA A 23 3.13 -2.43 2.51
CA ALA A 23 2.83 -1.01 2.28
C ALA A 23 3.21 -0.14 3.49
N MET A 24 2.88 -0.60 4.70
CA MET A 24 3.24 0.07 5.95
C MET A 24 4.75 0.14 6.12
N PHE A 25 5.47 -0.94 5.83
CA PHE A 25 6.92 -0.98 5.87
C PHE A 25 7.52 0.01 4.87
N LEU A 26 7.07 -0.02 3.61
CA LEU A 26 7.53 0.87 2.54
C LEU A 26 7.21 2.35 2.85
N SER A 27 6.12 2.65 3.55
CA SER A 27 5.76 4.02 3.94
C SER A 27 6.80 4.69 4.82
N ASN A 28 7.63 3.94 5.55
CA ASN A 28 8.70 4.52 6.36
C ASN A 28 9.95 4.87 5.54
N TYR A 29 10.05 4.40 4.30
CA TYR A 29 11.25 4.58 3.45
C TYR A 29 10.98 5.31 2.13
N CYS A 30 9.73 5.30 1.65
CA CYS A 30 9.30 5.87 0.38
C CYS A 30 8.59 7.22 0.58
N ASN A 31 8.56 8.05 -0.45
CA ASN A 31 7.84 9.34 -0.38
C ASN A 31 6.33 9.12 -0.34
N LYS A 32 5.82 8.21 -1.19
CA LYS A 32 4.41 7.89 -1.27
C LYS A 32 4.21 6.41 -1.61
N VAL A 33 3.20 5.80 -0.98
CA VAL A 33 2.84 4.40 -1.19
C VAL A 33 1.40 4.31 -1.65
N TYR A 34 1.18 3.70 -2.82
CA TYR A 34 -0.15 3.48 -3.38
C TYR A 34 -0.57 2.04 -3.15
N ILE A 35 -1.68 1.82 -2.46
CA ILE A 35 -2.24 0.47 -2.29
C ILE A 35 -3.32 0.28 -3.35
N ILE A 36 -3.02 -0.52 -4.37
CA ILE A 36 -3.95 -0.82 -5.46
C ILE A 36 -4.74 -2.07 -5.09
N HIS A 37 -6.05 -1.91 -4.94
CA HIS A 37 -6.97 -3.00 -4.69
C HIS A 37 -8.05 -3.10 -5.76
N ARG A 38 -8.28 -4.32 -6.25
CA ARG A 38 -9.29 -4.61 -7.28
C ARG A 38 -10.73 -4.62 -6.77
N ARG A 39 -10.94 -4.60 -5.45
CA ARG A 39 -12.26 -4.58 -4.80
C ARG A 39 -12.38 -3.34 -3.92
N ASP A 40 -13.57 -3.16 -3.37
CA ASP A 40 -13.99 -2.10 -2.44
C ASP A 40 -13.83 -2.48 -0.96
N LYS A 41 -13.32 -3.68 -0.65
CA LYS A 41 -13.07 -4.15 0.73
C LYS A 41 -11.71 -4.80 0.88
N LEU A 42 -10.97 -4.38 1.89
CA LEU A 42 -9.80 -5.11 2.37
C LEU A 42 -10.23 -6.42 3.03
N ARG A 43 -9.47 -7.47 2.77
CA ARG A 43 -9.58 -8.75 3.49
C ARG A 43 -8.61 -8.83 4.67
N GLY A 44 -7.76 -7.84 4.82
CA GLY A 44 -6.83 -7.73 5.94
C GLY A 44 -7.51 -7.27 7.23
N GLU A 45 -6.76 -7.35 8.33
CA GLU A 45 -7.21 -6.94 9.65
C GLU A 45 -7.54 -5.45 9.70
N GLU A 46 -8.68 -5.11 10.32
CA GLU A 46 -9.10 -3.72 10.54
C GLU A 46 -8.04 -2.89 11.28
N LYS A 47 -7.27 -3.51 12.18
CA LYS A 47 -6.21 -2.83 12.91
C LYS A 47 -5.12 -2.29 11.97
N ILE A 48 -4.72 -3.08 10.98
CA ILE A 48 -3.69 -2.67 10.00
C ILE A 48 -4.27 -1.64 9.03
N ALA A 49 -5.52 -1.84 8.60
CA ALA A 49 -6.22 -0.86 7.75
C ALA A 49 -6.32 0.51 8.43
N LYS A 50 -6.63 0.55 9.73
CA LYS A 50 -6.64 1.79 10.54
C LYS A 50 -5.25 2.42 10.63
N ALA A 51 -4.22 1.64 10.95
CA ALA A 51 -2.85 2.13 11.01
C ALA A 51 -2.37 2.72 9.67
N ILE A 52 -2.81 2.15 8.55
CA ILE A 52 -2.53 2.67 7.21
C ILE A 52 -3.28 3.98 6.94
N SER A 53 -4.54 4.09 7.39
CA SER A 53 -5.31 5.33 7.24
C SER A 53 -4.79 6.50 8.09
N GLU A 54 -3.99 6.21 9.13
CA GLU A 54 -3.31 7.23 9.95
C GLU A 54 -2.01 7.73 9.31
N LYS A 55 -1.55 7.14 8.20
CA LYS A 55 -0.33 7.55 7.50
C LYS A 55 -0.67 8.52 6.37
N ASP A 56 -0.06 9.71 6.41
CA ASP A 56 -0.28 10.76 5.40
C ASP A 56 0.31 10.43 4.02
N ASN A 57 1.26 9.49 3.98
CA ASN A 57 1.98 9.12 2.77
C ASN A 57 1.52 7.80 2.14
N ILE A 58 0.38 7.26 2.59
CA ILE A 58 -0.25 6.09 1.97
C ILE A 58 -1.57 6.50 1.33
N GLU A 59 -1.76 6.13 0.06
CA GLU A 59 -2.98 6.40 -0.68
C GLU A 59 -3.61 5.08 -1.16
N MET A 60 -4.89 4.88 -0.81
CA MET A 60 -5.61 3.68 -1.21
C MET A 60 -6.36 3.90 -2.52
N VAL A 61 -5.99 3.12 -3.53
CA VAL A 61 -6.56 3.13 -4.87
C VAL A 61 -7.48 1.91 -5.02
N TRP A 62 -8.77 2.13 -4.76
CA TRP A 62 -9.81 1.11 -4.83
C TRP A 62 -10.28 0.86 -6.27
N ASN A 63 -10.95 -0.28 -6.48
CA ASN A 63 -11.57 -0.69 -7.76
C ASN A 63 -10.64 -0.57 -8.98
N SER A 64 -9.34 -0.71 -8.77
CA SER A 64 -8.33 -0.49 -9.80
C SER A 64 -7.57 -1.77 -10.08
N ASN A 65 -7.33 -2.04 -11.37
CA ASN A 65 -6.51 -3.14 -11.84
C ASN A 65 -5.26 -2.58 -12.52
N VAL A 66 -4.13 -3.22 -12.28
CA VAL A 66 -2.88 -2.89 -12.97
C VAL A 66 -2.96 -3.44 -14.39
N VAL A 67 -2.93 -2.54 -15.38
CA VAL A 67 -3.06 -2.89 -16.81
C VAL A 67 -1.68 -3.20 -17.43
N LYS A 68 -0.62 -2.55 -16.95
CA LYS A 68 0.75 -2.71 -17.44
C LYS A 68 1.75 -2.33 -16.32
N LEU A 69 2.86 -3.08 -16.24
CA LEU A 69 3.99 -2.85 -15.33
C LEU A 69 5.22 -2.42 -16.12
#